data_AF-A0A1I2TCK1-F1
#
_entry.id   AF-A0A1I2TCK1-F1
#
_cell.length_a   1.000
_cell.length_b   1.000
_cell.length_c   1.000
_cell.angle_alpha   90.00
_cell.angle_beta   90.00
_cell.angle_gamma   90.00
#
_symmetry.space_group_name_H-M   'P 1'
#
loop_
_entity.id
_entity.type
_entity.pdbx_description
1 polymer ?
#
loop_
_entity_poly.entity_id
_entity_poly.type
_entity_poly.pdbx_seq_one_letter_code
_entity_poly.pdbx_strand_id
1 'polypeptide(L)'
;MQQIDTTNMCSQLKKKLFEEEGAYHHLWTAMLHDDGLTAVIRSRQLYIYRNGKKVLVLAGKAAPKIIREDRICEMLVKGIKETGANP
;
A
#
# COMPACT_ATOMS: atom_id res chain seq x y z
N MET A 1 8.90 -11.70 -10.64
CA MET A 1 8.06 -10.50 -10.53
C MET A 1 6.61 -10.94 -10.38
N GLN A 2 6.05 -10.86 -9.17
CA GLN A 2 4.64 -11.20 -8.97
C GLN A 2 3.80 -10.07 -9.59
N GLN A 3 3.14 -10.34 -10.72
CA GLN A 3 2.23 -9.39 -11.35
C GLN A 3 1.00 -9.22 -10.44
N ILE A 4 0.95 -8.12 -9.70
CA ILE A 4 -0.27 -7.73 -8.99
C ILE A 4 -1.29 -7.35 -10.06
N ASP A 5 -2.41 -8.08 -10.15
CA ASP A 5 -3.47 -7.74 -11.08
C ASP A 5 -4.09 -6.38 -10.71
N THR A 6 -3.69 -5.34 -11.45
CA THR A 6 -4.14 -3.96 -11.21
C THR A 6 -5.42 -3.61 -11.97
N THR A 7 -5.96 -4.56 -12.74
CA THR A 7 -7.13 -4.41 -13.61
C THR A 7 -8.33 -3.85 -12.83
N ASN A 8 -8.53 -4.32 -11.60
CA ASN A 8 -9.65 -3.93 -10.74
C ASN A 8 -9.34 -2.81 -9.72
N MET A 9 -8.18 -2.14 -9.85
CA MET A 9 -7.79 -1.07 -8.92
C MET A 9 -8.42 0.27 -9.33
N CYS A 10 -8.96 1.03 -8.37
CA CYS A 10 -9.50 2.36 -8.67
C CYS A 10 -8.38 3.36 -8.98
N SER A 11 -8.67 4.35 -9.82
CA SER A 11 -7.68 5.33 -10.29
C SER A 11 -6.97 6.04 -9.13
N GLN A 12 -7.69 6.37 -8.06
CA GLN A 12 -7.11 7.02 -6.88
C GLN A 12 -6.08 6.13 -6.16
N LEU A 13 -6.37 4.83 -6.04
CA LEU A 13 -5.44 3.88 -5.45
C LEU A 13 -4.26 3.65 -6.38
N LYS A 14 -4.48 3.56 -7.70
CA LYS A 14 -3.40 3.47 -8.70
C LYS A 14 -2.43 4.64 -8.57
N LYS A 15 -2.93 5.88 -8.53
CA LYS A 15 -2.10 7.08 -8.38
C LYS A 15 -1.27 7.04 -7.10
N LYS A 16 -1.92 6.82 -5.95
CA LYS A 16 -1.23 6.75 -4.65
C LYS A 16 -0.16 5.65 -4.58
N LEU A 17 -0.36 4.54 -5.29
CA LEU A 17 0.52 3.37 -5.23
C LEU A 17 1.65 3.40 -6.27
N PHE A 18 1.39 3.88 -7.48
CA PHE A 18 2.31 3.77 -8.62
C PHE A 18 3.01 5.07 -9.00
N GLU A 19 2.40 6.24 -8.75
CA GLU A 19 3.08 7.51 -9.00
C GLU A 19 4.19 7.71 -7.96
N GLU A 20 5.35 8.25 -8.35
CA GLU A 20 6.50 8.44 -7.44
C GLU A 20 6.16 9.35 -6.25
N GLU A 21 5.30 10.35 -6.48
CA GLU A 21 4.77 11.25 -5.45
C GLU A 21 3.55 10.68 -4.72
N GLY A 22 3.17 9.43 -5.04
CA GLY A 22 2.05 8.75 -4.44
C GLY A 22 2.29 8.48 -2.95
N ALA A 23 1.28 8.75 -2.13
CA ALA A 23 1.34 8.54 -0.68
C ALA A 23 1.69 7.10 -0.25
N TYR A 24 1.58 6.11 -1.15
CA TYR A 24 1.89 4.70 -0.93
C TYR A 24 2.97 4.16 -1.88
N HIS A 25 3.67 5.00 -2.63
CA HIS A 25 4.70 4.57 -3.58
C HIS A 25 5.83 3.82 -2.90
N HIS A 26 6.29 4.31 -1.75
CA HIS A 26 7.31 3.64 -0.95
C HIS A 26 6.87 2.25 -0.45
N LEU A 27 5.57 2.03 -0.21
CA LEU A 27 5.04 0.71 0.15
C LEU A 27 5.07 -0.25 -1.04
N TRP A 28 4.73 0.25 -2.22
CA TRP A 28 4.83 -0.51 -3.46
C TRP A 28 6.27 -0.97 -3.71
N THR A 29 7.23 -0.05 -3.62
CA THR A 29 8.65 -0.37 -3.78
C THR A 29 9.11 -1.38 -2.73
N ALA A 30 8.73 -1.22 -1.46
CA ALA A 30 9.04 -2.20 -0.41
C ALA A 30 8.52 -3.60 -0.74
N MET A 31 7.31 -3.72 -1.29
CA MET A 31 6.74 -5.00 -1.71
C MET A 31 7.48 -5.63 -2.90
N LEU A 32 8.10 -4.82 -3.77
CA LEU A 32 8.91 -5.34 -4.88
C LEU A 32 10.25 -5.91 -4.41
N HIS A 33 10.76 -5.47 -3.25
CA HIS A 33 12.04 -5.90 -2.68
C HIS A 33 11.91 -6.93 -1.55
N ASP A 34 10.69 -7.18 -1.05
CA ASP A 34 10.42 -8.10 0.06
C ASP A 34 9.58 -9.29 -0.44
N ASP A 35 10.24 -10.42 -0.71
CA ASP A 35 9.58 -11.66 -1.16
C ASP A 35 8.61 -12.24 -0.12
N GLY A 36 8.71 -11.82 1.15
CA GLY A 36 7.78 -12.19 2.20
C GLY A 36 6.44 -11.46 2.12
N LEU A 37 6.36 -10.40 1.31
CA LEU A 37 5.15 -9.62 1.10
C LEU A 37 4.46 -10.01 -0.21
N THR A 38 3.14 -10.18 -0.14
CA THR A 38 2.29 -10.36 -1.31
C THR A 38 1.12 -9.39 -1.23
N ALA A 39 0.61 -8.96 -2.39
CA ALA A 39 -0.55 -8.09 -2.40
C ALA A 39 -1.56 -8.49 -3.47
N VAL A 40 -2.84 -8.29 -3.15
CA VAL A 40 -3.98 -8.70 -3.96
C VAL A 40 -5.00 -7.57 -4.00
N ILE A 41 -5.52 -7.28 -5.19
CA ILE A 41 -6.62 -6.33 -5.34
C ILE A 41 -7.95 -7.07 -5.25
N ARG A 42 -8.80 -6.67 -4.29
CA ARG A 42 -10.17 -7.18 -4.16
C ARG A 42 -11.10 -6.04 -3.77
N SER A 43 -12.30 -5.98 -4.33
CA SER A 43 -13.29 -4.94 -4.00
C SER A 43 -12.73 -3.51 -4.06
N ARG A 44 -11.84 -3.23 -5.02
CA ARG A 44 -11.14 -1.93 -5.22
C ARG A 44 -10.22 -1.51 -4.06
N GLN A 45 -9.81 -2.45 -3.21
CA GLN A 45 -8.85 -2.25 -2.13
C GLN A 45 -7.64 -3.15 -2.36
N LEU A 46 -6.45 -2.69 -1.93
CA LEU A 46 -5.22 -3.47 -1.93
C LEU A 46 -5.10 -4.18 -0.58
N TYR A 47 -5.04 -5.50 -0.61
CA TYR A 47 -4.81 -6.35 0.53
C TYR A 47 -3.35 -6.75 0.52
N ILE A 48 -2.63 -6.47 1.60
CA ILE A 48 -1.21 -6.81 1.76
C ILE A 48 -1.10 -7.92 2.80
N TYR A 49 -0.32 -8.94 2.46
CA TYR A 49 -0.07 -10.12 3.25
C TYR A 49 1.42 -10.26 3.49
N ARG A 50 1.81 -10.69 4.69
CA ARG A 50 3.17 -11.17 4.99
C ARG A 50 3.11 -12.65 5.30
N ASN A 51 3.88 -13.46 4.57
CA ASN A 51 3.95 -14.91 4.75
C ASN A 51 2.54 -15.55 4.78
N GLY A 52 1.66 -15.12 3.87
CA GLY A 52 0.26 -15.59 3.76
C GLY A 52 -0.71 -15.03 4.81
N LYS A 53 -0.26 -14.22 5.77
CA LYS A 53 -1.12 -13.59 6.79
C LYS A 53 -1.41 -12.14 6.40
N LYS A 54 -2.68 -11.75 6.41
CA LYS A 54 -3.10 -10.38 6.10
C LYS A 54 -2.59 -9.40 7.15
N VAL A 55 -1.91 -8.34 6.73
CA VAL A 55 -1.32 -7.33 7.63
C VAL A 55 -1.90 -5.93 7.43
N LEU A 56 -2.21 -5.55 6.18
CA LEU A 56 -2.60 -4.18 5.85
C LEU A 56 -3.62 -4.16 4.72
N VAL A 57 -4.53 -3.19 4.74
CA VAL A 57 -5.47 -2.90 3.65
C VAL A 57 -5.38 -1.43 3.27
N LEU A 58 -5.15 -1.14 1.99
CA LEU A 58 -5.19 0.21 1.45
C LEU A 58 -6.48 0.40 0.64
N ALA A 59 -7.20 1.48 0.92
CA ALA A 59 -8.36 1.91 0.16
C ALA A 59 -8.04 3.20 -0.60
N GLY A 60 -8.69 3.43 -1.74
CA GLY A 60 -8.47 4.65 -2.53
C GLY A 60 -8.90 5.92 -1.78
N LYS A 61 -10.11 5.92 -1.21
CA LYS A 61 -10.71 7.07 -0.51
C LYS A 61 -10.60 7.02 1.01
N ALA A 62 -10.52 5.83 1.59
CA ALA A 62 -10.49 5.67 3.04
C ALA A 62 -9.06 5.57 3.57
N ALA A 63 -8.92 5.78 4.88
CA ALA A 63 -7.66 5.58 5.58
C ALA A 63 -7.18 4.12 5.46
N PRO A 64 -5.86 3.89 5.48
CA PRO A 64 -5.29 2.55 5.51
C PRO A 64 -5.73 1.82 6.79
N LYS A 65 -6.08 0.54 6.68
CA LYS A 65 -6.50 -0.29 7.80
C LYS A 65 -5.42 -1.31 8.13
N ILE A 66 -4.75 -1.10 9.26
CA ILE A 66 -3.81 -2.06 9.83
C ILE A 66 -4.62 -3.21 10.42
N ILE A 67 -4.35 -4.43 9.96
CA ILE A 67 -4.96 -5.65 10.47
C ILE A 67 -4.05 -6.30 11.51
N ARG A 68 -2.73 -6.21 11.29
CA ARG A 68 -1.72 -6.73 12.20
C ARG A 68 -0.48 -5.85 12.12
N GLU A 69 0.16 -5.63 13.25
CA GLU A 69 1.43 -4.91 13.30
C GLU A 69 2.50 -5.62 12.46
N ASP A 70 3.16 -4.83 11.63
CA ASP A 70 4.18 -5.28 10.70
C ASP A 70 5.10 -4.11 10.35
N ARG A 71 6.33 -4.39 9.94
CA ARG A 71 7.28 -3.36 9.49
C ARG A 71 6.73 -2.53 8.33
N ILE A 72 5.91 -3.12 7.46
CA ILE A 72 5.27 -2.36 6.38
C ILE A 72 4.27 -1.31 6.90
N CYS A 73 3.69 -1.53 8.08
CA CYS A 73 2.79 -0.57 8.70
C CYS A 73 3.52 0.66 9.25
N GLU A 74 4.77 0.52 9.68
CA GLU A 74 5.60 1.66 10.09
C GLU A 74 5.89 2.61 8.92
N MET A 75 5.99 2.05 7.70
CA MET A 75 6.23 2.84 6.49
C MET A 75 5.05 3.76 6.14
N LEU A 76 3.81 3.41 6.52
CA LEU A 76 2.64 4.29 6.34
C LEU A 76 2.81 5.65 7.01
N VAL A 77 3.50 5.70 8.15
CA VAL A 77 3.68 6.93 8.94
C VAL A 77 4.71 7.86 8.30
N LYS A 78 5.66 7.32 7.54
CA LYS A 78 6.70 8.12 6.88
C LYS A 78 6.12 8.98 5.74
N GLY A 79 5.23 8.43 4.92
CA GLY A 79 4.62 9.17 3.79
C GLY A 79 3.65 10.30 4.19
N ILE A 80 3.11 10.28 5.42
CA ILE A 80 2.18 11.31 5.90
C ILE A 80 2.94 12.55 6.40
N LYS A 81 4.20 12.40 6.84
CA LYS A 81 4.99 13.54 7.35
C LYS A 81 5.50 14.50 6.27
N GLU A 82 5.55 14.09 5.00
CA GLU A 82 6.06 14.94 3.90
C GLU A 82 4.94 15.67 3.14
N THR A 83 3.67 15.38 3.39
CA THR A 83 2.51 16.10 2.81
C THR A 83 1.78 16.98 3.82
N GLY A 84 2.37 17.16 5.01
CA GLY A 84 1.91 18.11 6.01
C GLY A 84 2.29 19.53 5.62
N ALA A 85 1.29 20.29 5.18
CA ALA A 85 1.32 21.75 5.10
C ALA A 85 2.08 22.36 6.29
N ASN A 86 3.05 23.22 6.00
CA ASN A 86 3.61 24.15 6.97
C ASN A 86 2.60 25.33 7.11
N PRO A 87 2.22 25.74 8.33
CA PRO A 87 1.36 26.91 8.55
C PRO A 87 1.93 28.22 8.00
#